data_AF-A0A379VWE7-F1
#
_entry.id   AF-A0A379VWE7-F1
#
_cell.length_a   1.000
_cell.length_b   1.000
_cell.length_c   1.000
_cell.angle_alpha   90.00
_cell.angle_beta   90.00
_cell.angle_gamma   90.00
#
_symmetry.space_group_name_H-M   'P 1'
#
loop_
_entity.id
_entity.type
_entity.pdbx_description
1 polymer ?
#
loop_
_entity_poly.entity_id
_entity_poly.type
_entity_poly.pdbx_seq_one_letter_code
_entity_poly.pdbx_strand_id
1 'polypeptide(L)'
;MEDVIASLTRINTLPLYSHITKIDSPTAWTLDIHLSQPDRWLPWLLGQVPAMILPREWETLANFASHPIGTGPYAVRRNTPNQLKILAFDDYFGYRALIDEVNVWVLPDISEEPACGLMLEGPIQGGEKR
;
A
#
# COMPACT_ATOMS: atom_id res chain seq x y z
N MET A 1 8.22 7.10 18.86
CA MET A 1 7.05 7.92 19.25
C MET A 1 6.85 9.11 18.32
N GLU A 2 7.93 9.79 17.89
CA GLU A 2 7.84 10.94 16.98
C GLU A 2 7.04 10.64 15.68
N ASP A 3 7.26 9.47 15.07
CA ASP A 3 6.51 9.02 13.89
C ASP A 3 5.00 8.94 14.12
N VAL A 4 4.60 8.46 15.30
CA VAL A 4 3.18 8.32 15.68
C VAL A 4 2.55 9.70 15.84
N ILE A 5 3.20 10.59 16.59
CA ILE A 5 2.70 11.95 16.81
C ILE A 5 2.61 12.70 15.47
N ALA A 6 3.65 12.64 14.63
CA ALA A 6 3.64 13.30 13.32
C ALA A 6 2.52 12.76 12.41
N SER A 7 2.36 11.43 12.35
CA SER A 7 1.33 10.78 11.54
C SER A 7 -0.09 11.15 11.98
N LEU A 8 -0.34 11.17 13.30
CA LEU A 8 -1.66 11.51 13.84
C LEU A 8 -1.92 13.02 13.86
N THR A 9 -0.88 13.86 13.92
CA THR A 9 -1.05 15.31 13.77
C THR A 9 -1.46 15.67 12.34
N ARG A 10 -0.87 14.98 11.35
CA ARG A 10 -1.18 15.18 9.93
C ARG A 10 -2.66 14.96 9.60
N ILE A 11 -3.29 13.93 10.18
CA ILE A 11 -4.70 13.60 9.88
C ILE A 11 -5.69 14.62 10.43
N ASN A 12 -5.30 15.50 11.35
CA ASN A 12 -6.18 16.54 11.90
C ASN A 12 -6.71 17.52 10.83
N THR A 13 -6.06 17.57 9.66
CA THR A 13 -6.54 18.32 8.49
C THR A 13 -7.82 17.72 7.87
N LEU A 14 -8.12 16.46 8.16
CA LEU A 14 -9.29 15.75 7.65
C LEU A 14 -10.50 15.98 8.58
N PRO A 15 -11.71 16.19 8.04
CA PRO A 15 -12.89 16.55 8.84
C PRO A 15 -13.17 15.61 10.02
N LEU A 16 -13.01 14.29 9.82
CA LEU A 16 -13.28 13.29 10.85
C LEU A 16 -12.32 13.34 12.05
N TYR A 17 -11.15 13.97 11.92
CA TYR A 17 -10.13 14.04 12.97
C TYR A 17 -9.88 15.48 13.45
N SER A 18 -10.57 16.46 12.85
CA SER A 18 -10.40 17.89 13.14
C SER A 18 -10.66 18.30 14.60
N HIS A 19 -11.32 17.43 15.36
CA HIS A 19 -11.61 17.63 16.78
C HIS A 19 -10.47 17.17 17.71
N ILE A 20 -9.40 16.57 17.18
CA ILE A 20 -8.17 16.29 17.93
C ILE A 20 -7.40 17.61 18.11
N THR A 21 -7.27 18.06 19.35
CA THR A 21 -6.68 19.37 19.67
C THR A 21 -5.22 19.30 20.05
N LYS A 22 -4.80 18.17 20.66
CA LYS A 22 -3.42 17.97 21.10
C LYS A 22 -3.10 16.49 21.15
N ILE A 23 -1.88 16.15 20.77
CA ILE A 23 -1.31 14.81 20.86
C ILE A 23 0.06 14.96 21.51
N ASP A 24 0.28 14.29 22.63
CA ASP A 24 1.57 14.26 23.29
C ASP A 24 1.86 12.89 23.92
N SER A 25 3.08 12.72 24.41
CA SER A 25 3.56 11.44 24.92
C SER A 25 4.29 11.67 26.23
N PRO A 26 3.63 11.40 27.38
CA PRO A 26 4.25 11.64 28.69
C PRO A 26 5.38 10.65 28.98
N THR A 27 5.39 9.48 28.32
CA THR A 27 6.43 8.44 28.46
C THR A 27 6.62 7.71 27.12
N ALA A 28 7.73 6.99 26.95
CA ALA A 28 8.18 6.44 25.66
C ALA A 28 7.17 5.57 24.88
N TRP A 29 6.16 5.00 25.54
CA TRP A 29 5.18 4.07 24.95
C TRP A 29 3.72 4.43 25.25
N THR A 30 3.48 5.64 25.74
CA THR A 30 2.14 6.14 26.06
C THR A 30 1.85 7.38 25.22
N LEU A 31 0.64 7.46 24.70
CA LEU A 31 0.16 8.56 23.89
C LEU A 31 -1.13 9.11 24.49
N ASP A 32 -1.16 10.42 24.75
CA ASP A 32 -2.35 11.13 25.20
C ASP A 32 -2.94 11.90 24.02
N ILE A 33 -4.22 11.66 23.73
CA ILE A 33 -4.97 12.32 22.67
C ILE A 33 -6.07 13.16 23.31
N HIS A 34 -6.00 14.48 23.12
CA HIS A 34 -6.99 15.42 23.64
C HIS A 34 -7.99 15.81 22.55
N LEU A 35 -9.28 15.79 22.90
CA LEU A 35 -10.38 16.07 21.99
C LEU A 35 -11.14 17.32 22.43
N SER A 36 -11.58 18.16 21.48
CA SER A 36 -12.47 19.30 21.75
C SER A 36 -13.91 18.88 22.05
N GLN A 37 -14.30 17.70 21.59
CA GLN A 37 -15.62 17.11 21.80
C GLN A 37 -15.50 15.59 21.96
N PRO A 38 -16.44 14.93 22.67
CA PRO A 38 -16.43 13.47 22.80
C PRO A 38 -16.56 12.77 21.44
N ASP A 39 -15.69 11.82 21.16
CA ASP A 39 -15.80 10.93 19.99
C ASP A 39 -15.61 9.46 20.39
N ARG A 40 -16.72 8.71 20.39
CA ARG A 40 -16.75 7.27 20.68
C ARG A 40 -16.22 6.41 19.52
N TRP A 41 -16.14 6.97 18.32
CA TRP A 41 -15.70 6.28 17.11
C TRP A 41 -14.23 6.47 16.84
N LEU A 42 -13.55 7.38 17.54
CA LEU A 42 -12.12 7.64 17.38
C LEU A 42 -11.27 6.35 17.36
N PRO A 43 -11.45 5.34 18.25
CA PRO A 43 -10.68 4.10 18.17
C PRO A 43 -10.83 3.36 16.84
N TRP A 44 -12.02 3.40 16.23
CA TRP A 44 -12.28 2.80 14.91
C TRP A 44 -11.66 3.62 13.78
N LEU A 45 -11.73 4.95 13.89
CA LEU A 45 -11.10 5.86 12.93
C LEU A 45 -9.58 5.70 12.90
N LEU A 46 -8.95 5.54 14.07
CA LEU A 46 -7.51 5.30 14.18
C LEU A 46 -7.05 3.98 13.54
N GLY A 47 -7.96 3.05 13.26
CA GLY A 47 -7.68 1.83 12.49
C GLY A 47 -7.79 1.97 10.97
N GLN A 48 -8.19 3.14 10.46
CA GLN A 48 -8.38 3.37 9.03
C GLN A 48 -7.10 3.82 8.33
N VAL A 49 -7.06 3.66 7.00
CA VAL A 49 -5.92 4.02 6.13
C VAL A 49 -5.37 5.45 6.38
N PRO A 50 -6.20 6.49 6.60
CA PRO A 50 -5.66 7.82 6.87
C PRO A 50 -4.74 7.88 8.11
N ALA A 51 -5.06 7.11 9.14
CA ALA A 51 -4.36 7.08 10.43
C ALA A 51 -3.14 6.15 10.45
N MET A 52 -2.70 5.63 9.29
CA MET A 52 -1.48 4.82 9.21
C MET A 52 -0.25 5.60 9.69
N ILE A 53 0.57 4.92 10.48
CA ILE A 53 1.83 5.46 10.99
C ILE A 53 2.89 5.39 9.89
N LEU A 54 3.45 6.55 9.55
CA LEU A 54 4.55 6.70 8.61
C LEU A 54 5.81 7.22 9.32
N PRO A 55 7.01 6.94 8.78
CA PRO A 55 8.24 7.62 9.23
C PRO A 55 8.06 9.13 9.17
N ARG A 56 8.49 9.88 10.19
CA ARG A 56 8.32 11.34 10.25
C ARG A 56 8.86 12.03 9.00
N GLU A 57 9.99 11.56 8.49
CA GLU A 57 10.69 12.08 7.32
C GLU A 57 10.12 11.63 5.96
N TRP A 58 8.99 10.90 5.93
CA TRP A 58 8.47 10.24 4.72
C TRP A 58 8.33 11.17 3.50
N GLU A 59 7.99 12.45 3.70
CA GLU A 59 7.86 13.45 2.62
C GLU A 59 9.18 13.73 1.91
N THR A 60 10.30 13.59 2.63
CA THR A 60 11.65 13.83 2.11
C THR A 60 12.31 12.57 1.54
N LEU A 61 11.72 11.40 1.77
CA LEU A 61 12.25 10.14 1.28
C LEU A 61 11.98 10.01 -0.22
N ALA A 62 13.06 9.80 -0.98
CA ALA A 62 12.98 9.62 -2.42
C ALA A 62 12.10 8.41 -2.78
N ASN A 63 11.20 8.59 -3.74
CA ASN A 63 10.33 7.54 -4.27
C ASN A 63 9.42 6.87 -3.22
N PHE A 64 9.08 7.54 -2.11
CA PHE A 64 8.25 6.93 -1.04
C PHE A 64 6.91 6.38 -1.55
N ALA A 65 6.26 7.06 -2.48
CA ALA A 65 5.00 6.59 -3.07
C ALA A 65 5.15 5.24 -3.82
N SER A 66 6.31 5.00 -4.44
CA SER A 66 6.59 3.75 -5.16
C SER A 66 7.23 2.69 -4.26
N HIS A 67 8.00 3.10 -3.25
CA HIS A 67 8.70 2.22 -2.31
C HIS A 67 8.39 2.66 -0.87
N PRO A 68 7.15 2.46 -0.40
CA PRO A 68 6.73 2.89 0.92
C PRO A 68 7.45 2.09 2.01
N ILE A 69 7.76 2.78 3.10
CA ILE A 69 8.26 2.19 4.33
C ILE A 69 7.14 2.29 5.37
N GLY A 70 6.78 1.17 5.97
CA GLY A 70 5.75 1.08 7.00
C GLY A 70 6.04 -0.06 7.97
N THR A 71 5.11 -0.29 8.89
CA THR A 71 5.24 -1.27 9.97
C THR A 71 4.36 -2.51 9.77
N GLY A 72 3.91 -2.75 8.53
CA GLY A 72 3.01 -3.87 8.20
C GLY A 72 3.72 -5.21 8.00
N PRO A 73 2.96 -6.31 7.82
CA PRO A 73 3.50 -7.66 7.68
C PRO A 73 4.13 -7.95 6.30
N TYR A 74 4.07 -7.00 5.37
CA TYR A 74 4.68 -7.12 4.04
C TYR A 74 5.49 -5.85 3.71
N ALA A 75 6.57 -6.03 2.97
CA ALA A 75 7.41 -4.96 2.45
C ALA A 75 7.45 -4.98 0.92
N VAL A 76 7.54 -3.80 0.30
CA VAL A 76 7.64 -3.67 -1.16
C VAL A 76 9.03 -4.13 -1.62
N ARG A 77 9.04 -5.15 -2.49
CA ARG A 77 10.27 -5.67 -3.11
C ARG A 77 10.49 -5.10 -4.51
N ARG A 78 9.41 -4.91 -5.26
CA ARG A 78 9.45 -4.32 -6.61
C ARG A 78 8.12 -3.60 -6.87
N ASN A 79 8.19 -2.39 -7.39
CA ASN A 79 7.02 -1.65 -7.87
C ASN A 79 7.33 -1.05 -9.24
N THR A 80 6.79 -1.66 -10.28
CA THR A 80 6.86 -1.18 -11.67
C THR A 80 5.44 -0.95 -12.20
N PRO A 81 5.26 -0.24 -13.32
CA PRO A 81 3.93 0.00 -13.90
C PRO A 81 3.12 -1.27 -14.17
N ASN A 82 3.78 -2.40 -14.40
CA ASN A 82 3.14 -3.68 -14.73
C ASN A 82 3.13 -4.68 -13.57
N GLN A 83 3.84 -4.41 -12.47
CA GLN A 83 3.92 -5.35 -11.37
C GLN A 83 4.24 -4.70 -10.02
N LEU A 84 3.46 -5.04 -9.01
CA LEU A 84 3.79 -4.88 -7.60
C LEU A 84 4.13 -6.25 -7.01
N LYS A 85 5.35 -6.40 -6.47
CA LYS A 85 5.80 -7.57 -5.72
C LYS A 85 6.10 -7.16 -4.29
N ILE A 86 5.44 -7.83 -3.35
CA ILE A 86 5.65 -7.67 -1.91
C ILE A 86 6.09 -8.99 -1.30
N LEU A 87 6.94 -8.92 -0.29
CA LEU A 87 7.44 -10.07 0.46
C LEU A 87 6.97 -9.97 1.91
N ALA A 88 6.73 -11.12 2.54
CA ALA A 88 6.53 -11.20 3.98
C ALA A 88 7.71 -10.53 4.71
N PHE A 89 7.40 -9.73 5.71
CA PHE A 89 8.39 -9.07 6.57
C PHE A 89 8.58 -9.90 7.83
N ASP A 90 9.71 -10.61 7.92
CA ASP A 90 9.96 -11.56 9.03
C ASP A 90 10.12 -10.86 10.39
N ASP A 91 10.53 -9.59 10.41
CA ASP A 91 10.65 -8.78 11.65
C ASP A 91 9.34 -8.07 12.04
N TYR A 92 8.20 -8.44 11.45
CA TYR A 92 6.91 -7.90 11.85
C TYR A 92 6.57 -8.30 13.30
N PHE A 93 6.21 -7.32 14.12
CA PHE A 93 6.00 -7.51 15.57
C PHE A 93 4.82 -8.42 15.93
N GLY A 94 3.87 -8.62 15.00
CA GLY A 94 2.68 -9.43 15.18
C GLY A 94 2.86 -10.87 14.68
N TYR A 95 1.80 -11.41 14.08
CA TYR A 95 1.90 -12.70 13.41
C TYR A 95 2.52 -12.54 12.03
N ARG A 96 3.51 -13.39 11.73
CA ARG A 96 4.10 -13.47 10.40
C ARG A 96 3.03 -13.76 9.35
N ALA A 97 3.15 -13.10 8.19
CA ALA A 97 2.35 -13.42 7.02
C ALA A 97 2.49 -14.91 6.63
N LEU A 98 1.36 -15.55 6.31
CA LEU A 98 1.33 -16.95 5.87
C LEU A 98 1.80 -17.13 4.42
N ILE A 99 1.74 -16.06 3.62
CA ILE A 99 2.16 -16.06 2.22
C ILE A 99 3.48 -15.32 2.14
N ASP A 100 4.52 -15.99 1.65
CA ASP A 100 5.88 -15.43 1.62
C ASP A 100 6.02 -14.33 0.55
N GLU A 101 5.30 -14.48 -0.57
CA GLU A 101 5.40 -13.58 -1.70
C GLU A 101 4.03 -13.38 -2.35
N VAL A 102 3.66 -12.11 -2.56
CA VAL A 102 2.47 -11.73 -3.32
C VAL A 102 2.91 -10.92 -4.54
N ASN A 103 2.45 -11.34 -5.72
CA ASN A 103 2.68 -10.65 -6.98
C ASN A 103 1.34 -10.16 -7.54
N VAL A 104 1.19 -8.86 -7.68
CA VAL A 104 0.07 -8.22 -8.35
C VAL A 104 0.55 -7.79 -9.73
N TRP A 105 -0.09 -8.30 -10.77
CA TRP A 105 0.22 -7.96 -12.16
C TRP A 105 -0.84 -7.02 -12.71
N VAL A 106 -0.39 -5.95 -13.37
CA VAL A 106 -1.25 -5.07 -14.14
C VAL A 106 -1.17 -5.54 -15.59
N LEU A 107 -2.25 -6.15 -16.06
CA LEU A 107 -2.40 -6.54 -17.45
C LEU A 107 -2.83 -5.31 -18.26
N PRO A 108 -2.22 -5.07 -19.44
CA PRO A 108 -2.73 -4.03 -20.33
C PRO A 108 -4.18 -4.37 -20.72
N ASP A 109 -4.97 -3.33 -20.98
CA ASP A 109 -6.30 -3.53 -21.57
C ASP A 109 -6.12 -4.38 -22.82
N ILE A 110 -6.75 -5.56 -22.82
CA ILE A 110 -6.93 -6.34 -24.03
C ILE A 110 -7.94 -5.51 -24.81
N SER A 111 -7.48 -4.63 -25.69
CA SER A 111 -8.37 -4.02 -26.67
C SER A 111 -9.10 -5.18 -27.34
N GLU A 112 -10.43 -5.18 -27.25
CA GLU A 112 -11.28 -6.01 -28.09
C GLU A 112 -11.13 -5.57 -29.54
N GLU A 113 -9.97 -5.83 -30.14
CA GLU A 113 -9.99 -6.22 -31.53
C GLU A 113 -10.25 -7.72 -31.51
N PRO A 114 -11.43 -8.20 -31.95
CA PRO A 114 -11.49 -9.56 -32.42
C PRO A 114 -10.54 -9.59 -33.60
N ALA A 115 -9.30 -10.00 -33.38
CA ALA A 115 -8.50 -10.58 -34.43
C ALA A 115 -9.25 -11.85 -34.86
N CYS A 116 -10.27 -11.67 -35.71
CA CYS A 116 -10.75 -12.67 -36.63
C CYS A 116 -9.62 -12.91 -37.65
N GLY A 117 -8.50 -13.41 -37.14
CA GLY A 117 -7.47 -14.06 -37.92
C GLY A 117 -7.68 -15.54 -37.68
N LEU A 118 -8.58 -16.15 -38.44
CA LEU A 118 -8.61 -17.61 -38.55
C LEU A 118 -7.28 -18.03 -39.18
N MET A 119 -6.33 -18.49 -38.36
CA MET A 119 -5.13 -19.14 -38.87
C MET A 119 -5.49 -20.57 -39.24
N LEU A 120 -5.75 -20.81 -40.53
CA LEU A 120 -5.85 -22.15 -41.07
C LEU A 120 -4.42 -22.68 -41.30
N GLU A 121 -3.92 -23.46 -40.35
CA GLU A 121 -2.78 -24.35 -40.56
C GLU A 121 -3.21 -25.46 -41.52
N GLY A 122 -2.92 -25.28 -42.81
CA GLY A 122 -3.01 -26.32 -43.84
C GLY A 122 -1.62 -26.92 -44.09
N PRO A 123 -1.49 -28.25 -44.27
CA PRO A 123 -0.19 -28.87 -44.44
C PRO A 123 0.47 -28.39 -45.73
N ILE A 124 1.73 -27.96 -45.61
CA ILE A 124 2.66 -27.79 -46.73
C ILE A 124 2.89 -29.16 -47.37
N GLN A 125 2.10 -29.51 -48.39
CA GLN A 125 2.44 -30.56 -49.34
C GLN A 125 3.14 -29.92 -50.54
N GLY A 126 4.40 -30.27 -50.69
CA GLY A 126 5.23 -29.89 -51.83
C GLY A 126 4.69 -30.41 -53.15
N GLY A 127 5.09 -29.76 -54.24
CA GLY A 127 4.71 -30.13 -55.59
C GLY A 127 5.31 -29.20 -56.64
N GLU A 128 6.57 -29.51 -56.97
CA GLU A 128 7.32 -29.22 -58.20
C GLU A 128 6.61 -28.77 -59.50
N LYS A 129 7.41 -28.02 -60.30
CA LYS A 129 7.47 -27.91 -61.78
C LYS A 129 6.36 -27.06 -62.43
N ARG A 130 6.67 -26.13 -63.34
CA ARG A 130 7.67 -26.12 -64.42
C ARG A 130 7.93 -24.69 -64.89
#